data_AF-A0A2P6CC86-F1
#
_entry.id   AF-A0A2P6CC86-F1
#
_cell.length_a   1.000
_cell.length_b   1.000
_cell.length_c   1.000
_cell.angle_alpha   90.00
_cell.angle_beta   90.00
_cell.angle_gamma   90.00
#
_symmetry.space_group_name_H-M   'P 1'
#
loop_
_entity.id
_entity.type
_entity.pdbx_description
1 polymer ?
#
loop_
_entity_poly.entity_id
_entity_poly.type
_entity_poly.pdbx_seq_one_letter_code
_entity_poly.pdbx_strand_id
1 'polypeptide(L)'
;MSIFKNLFNTKKKHSKIFPKESNEGNVKIKNNQIICTDTSGIDSCTVHLKDLQYAYITIRNNKVAYLFLFDHHQNFIPVTYTGFSKMYQELSTKFHFNDPIFFENIAKTTVLKKEIWRKNHQPTFKILTSNYNDYHLGFEIQSTPKQFISWDTTYDELEKNKNTLFEKSPYGQKILKFNAPVRIGNILLKDFSAYFDNARTDVPVLHFYTHCFNSTATDESYIQLKKILNTDLASSKMNNGYERADQKNINFNLTGMHLSICYTYDSDWLFNGGYTSLSIENKREYPALLHNEGYEEVMVISNFLLLQGNITISGDYKKNKYIKKRPEKINIQFKKNTIIWVDDKNKKIGFSSNNMAQVFDIAEINSFYIQNILPAKGSGGANLEIITNTKTQNSPIFYGACNLFDKYALKIEKVTRKKVVFGKEYHDC
;
A
#
# COMPACT_ATOMS: atom_id res chain seq x y z
N MET A 1 -32.74 -59.78 0.07
CA MET A 1 -32.32 -58.92 -1.07
C MET A 1 -33.58 -58.64 -1.88
N SER A 2 -34.20 -57.46 -1.94
CA SER A 2 -33.69 -56.20 -2.44
C SER A 2 -34.76 -55.12 -2.22
N ILE A 3 -34.69 -54.36 -1.13
CA ILE A 3 -35.52 -53.15 -0.92
C ILE A 3 -34.65 -51.90 -0.65
N PHE A 4 -33.32 -52.04 -0.61
CA PHE A 4 -32.39 -50.95 -0.26
C PHE A 4 -31.56 -50.35 -1.43
N LYS A 5 -31.97 -50.53 -2.69
CA LYS A 5 -31.19 -50.01 -3.85
C LYS A 5 -31.68 -48.70 -4.47
N ASN A 6 -32.80 -48.12 -4.01
CA ASN A 6 -33.36 -46.91 -4.64
C ASN A 6 -33.27 -45.61 -3.81
N LEU A 7 -32.50 -45.58 -2.73
CA LEU A 7 -32.39 -44.39 -1.85
C LEU A 7 -31.16 -43.50 -2.10
N PHE A 8 -30.27 -43.86 -3.03
CA PHE A 8 -29.07 -43.06 -3.33
C PHE A 8 -28.80 -42.96 -4.83
N ASN A 9 -29.65 -42.25 -5.58
CA ASN A 9 -29.24 -41.71 -6.88
C ASN A 9 -30.05 -40.51 -7.38
N THR A 10 -30.26 -39.51 -6.52
CA THR A 10 -30.81 -38.21 -6.93
C THR A 10 -29.80 -37.10 -6.68
N LYS A 11 -28.67 -37.13 -7.40
CA LYS A 11 -28.05 -35.85 -7.79
C LYS A 11 -29.05 -35.17 -8.72
N LYS A 12 -29.94 -34.33 -8.16
CA LYS A 12 -30.74 -33.39 -8.95
C LYS A 12 -29.77 -32.71 -9.92
N LYS A 13 -29.94 -32.93 -11.23
CA LYS A 13 -29.34 -32.07 -12.25
C LYS A 13 -29.81 -30.66 -11.90
N HIS A 14 -28.95 -29.84 -11.29
CA HIS A 14 -29.23 -28.43 -11.13
C HIS A 14 -29.43 -27.88 -12.53
N SER A 15 -30.66 -27.49 -12.85
CA SER A 15 -30.98 -26.92 -14.16
C SER A 15 -30.21 -25.61 -14.30
N LYS A 16 -29.46 -25.44 -15.40
CA LYS A 16 -28.72 -24.22 -15.73
C LYS A 16 -29.69 -23.08 -16.06
N ILE A 17 -30.39 -22.56 -15.06
CA ILE A 17 -31.39 -21.50 -15.20
C ILE A 17 -30.80 -20.21 -14.67
N PHE A 18 -30.70 -19.20 -15.55
CA PHE A 18 -30.37 -17.84 -15.14
C PHE A 18 -31.61 -17.15 -14.56
N PRO A 19 -31.43 -16.23 -13.59
CA PRO A 19 -32.47 -15.30 -13.19
C PRO A 19 -33.00 -14.49 -14.37
N LYS A 20 -34.23 -13.99 -14.24
CA LYS A 20 -34.82 -13.10 -15.23
C LYS A 20 -34.02 -11.81 -15.29
N GLU A 21 -33.59 -11.42 -16.49
CA GLU A 21 -32.87 -10.18 -16.70
C GLU A 21 -33.82 -8.96 -16.58
N SER A 22 -33.29 -7.84 -16.07
CA SER A 22 -33.96 -6.57 -15.80
C SER A 22 -33.29 -5.43 -16.58
N ASN A 23 -33.99 -4.30 -16.69
CA ASN A 23 -33.51 -3.08 -17.36
C ASN A 23 -32.74 -2.15 -16.40
N GLU A 24 -32.39 -2.61 -15.19
CA GLU A 24 -31.67 -1.81 -14.19
C GLU A 24 -30.20 -1.59 -14.57
N GLY A 25 -29.66 -2.48 -15.41
CA GLY A 25 -28.32 -2.38 -15.95
C GLY A 25 -28.12 -3.22 -17.20
N ASN A 26 -27.02 -2.97 -17.90
CA ASN A 26 -26.60 -3.68 -19.11
C ASN A 26 -25.17 -4.15 -18.97
N VAL A 27 -24.89 -5.35 -19.46
CA VAL A 27 -23.54 -5.89 -19.54
C VAL A 27 -23.25 -6.46 -20.92
N LYS A 28 -22.04 -6.20 -21.42
CA LYS A 28 -21.56 -6.71 -22.71
C LYS A 28 -20.05 -6.90 -22.71
N ILE A 29 -19.59 -7.80 -23.57
CA ILE A 29 -18.17 -7.98 -23.87
C ILE A 29 -17.85 -7.20 -25.15
N LYS A 30 -16.83 -6.35 -25.10
CA LYS A 30 -16.30 -5.61 -26.25
C LYS A 30 -14.78 -5.51 -26.12
N ASN A 31 -14.04 -5.82 -27.19
CA ASN A 31 -12.58 -5.67 -27.23
C ASN A 31 -11.83 -6.32 -26.04
N ASN A 32 -12.23 -7.53 -25.64
CA ASN A 32 -11.67 -8.24 -24.49
C ASN A 32 -11.84 -7.49 -23.14
N GLN A 33 -12.88 -6.67 -23.04
CA GLN A 33 -13.32 -6.03 -21.81
C GLN A 33 -14.80 -6.36 -21.57
N ILE A 34 -15.18 -6.50 -20.31
CA ILE A 34 -16.58 -6.43 -19.90
C ILE A 34 -16.89 -4.99 -19.60
N ILE A 35 -17.98 -4.47 -20.15
CA ILE A 35 -18.52 -3.15 -19.85
C ILE A 35 -19.86 -3.38 -19.16
N CYS A 36 -19.92 -3.03 -17.88
CA CYS A 36 -21.13 -3.08 -17.06
C CYS A 36 -21.59 -1.65 -16.79
N THR A 37 -22.81 -1.33 -17.19
CA THR A 37 -23.44 -0.03 -16.95
C THR A 37 -24.69 -0.21 -16.12
N ASP A 38 -24.69 0.38 -14.93
CA ASP A 38 -25.82 0.44 -14.02
C ASP A 38 -26.54 1.79 -14.16
N THR A 39 -27.87 1.80 -14.07
CA THR A 39 -28.68 3.02 -14.20
C THR A 39 -28.44 4.03 -13.07
N SER A 40 -28.10 3.58 -11.86
CA SER A 40 -27.74 4.44 -10.73
C SER A 40 -26.25 4.77 -10.66
N GLY A 41 -25.43 4.10 -11.46
CA GLY A 41 -23.98 4.20 -11.49
C GLY A 41 -23.26 3.40 -10.40
N ILE A 42 -23.97 2.81 -9.43
CA ILE A 42 -23.38 2.17 -8.23
C ILE A 42 -22.54 0.94 -8.61
N ASP A 43 -23.08 0.07 -9.47
CA ASP A 43 -22.44 -1.18 -9.88
C ASP A 43 -21.81 -1.10 -11.30
N SER A 44 -21.62 0.12 -11.81
CA SER A 44 -20.94 0.32 -13.10
C SER A 44 -19.46 -0.02 -13.00
N CYS A 45 -18.96 -0.85 -13.90
CA CYS A 45 -17.56 -1.28 -13.88
C CYS A 45 -17.06 -1.67 -15.28
N THR A 46 -15.73 -1.68 -15.43
CA THR A 46 -15.04 -2.20 -16.60
C THR A 46 -14.06 -3.26 -16.16
N VAL A 47 -14.15 -4.46 -16.73
CA VAL A 47 -13.27 -5.59 -16.40
C VAL A 47 -12.37 -5.92 -17.59
N HIS A 48 -11.06 -5.93 -17.37
CA HIS A 48 -10.06 -6.27 -18.37
C HIS A 48 -9.78 -7.77 -18.35
N LEU A 49 -10.30 -8.50 -19.35
CA LEU A 49 -10.28 -9.98 -19.34
C LEU A 49 -8.88 -10.59 -19.44
N LYS A 50 -7.88 -9.85 -19.92
CA LYS A 50 -6.47 -10.30 -19.93
C LYS A 50 -5.86 -10.33 -18.53
N ASP A 51 -6.36 -9.45 -17.66
CA ASP A 51 -5.83 -9.21 -16.33
C ASP A 51 -6.68 -9.87 -15.24
N LEU A 52 -7.72 -10.62 -15.62
CA LEU A 52 -8.57 -11.36 -14.70
C LEU A 52 -7.75 -12.39 -13.91
N GLN A 53 -7.87 -12.37 -12.59
CA GLN A 53 -7.13 -13.24 -11.66
C GLN A 53 -8.02 -14.31 -11.03
N TYR A 54 -9.25 -13.97 -10.65
CA TYR A 54 -10.21 -14.91 -10.08
C TYR A 54 -11.65 -14.41 -10.21
N ALA A 55 -12.59 -15.34 -10.16
CA ALA A 55 -14.02 -15.11 -10.29
C ALA A 55 -14.81 -15.88 -9.23
N TYR A 56 -15.83 -15.24 -8.68
CA TYR A 56 -16.69 -15.78 -7.63
C TYR A 56 -18.16 -15.56 -7.97
N ILE A 57 -19.02 -16.47 -7.52
CA ILE A 57 -20.43 -16.14 -7.27
C ILE A 57 -20.54 -15.64 -5.83
N THR A 58 -21.15 -14.47 -5.66
CA THR A 58 -21.37 -13.87 -4.34
C THR A 58 -22.82 -13.49 -4.16
N ILE A 59 -23.31 -13.59 -2.93
CA ILE A 59 -24.58 -13.01 -2.51
C ILE A 59 -24.26 -12.06 -1.37
N ARG A 60 -24.63 -10.79 -1.51
CA ARG A 60 -24.32 -9.74 -0.53
C ARG A 60 -25.51 -9.53 0.41
N ASN A 61 -25.37 -8.61 1.37
CA ASN A 61 -26.40 -8.33 2.39
C ASN A 61 -27.75 -7.85 1.80
N ASN A 62 -27.75 -7.30 0.58
CA ASN A 62 -28.96 -6.94 -0.17
C ASN A 62 -29.68 -8.15 -0.79
N LYS A 63 -29.21 -9.39 -0.55
CA LYS A 63 -29.76 -10.65 -1.06
C LYS A 63 -29.72 -10.78 -2.59
N VAL A 64 -28.94 -9.93 -3.27
CA VAL A 64 -28.72 -9.99 -4.71
C VAL A 64 -27.48 -10.85 -4.99
N ALA A 65 -27.58 -11.70 -6.01
CA ALA A 65 -26.46 -12.48 -6.50
C ALA A 65 -25.63 -11.68 -7.52
N TYR A 66 -24.32 -11.80 -7.43
CA TYR A 66 -23.36 -11.10 -8.26
C TYR A 66 -22.31 -12.06 -8.79
N LEU A 67 -21.94 -11.90 -10.06
CA LEU A 67 -20.65 -12.35 -10.55
C LEU A 67 -19.59 -11.35 -10.08
N PHE A 68 -18.73 -11.78 -9.18
CA PHE A 68 -17.57 -11.02 -8.76
C PHE A 68 -16.37 -11.38 -9.64
N LEU A 69 -15.69 -10.36 -10.16
CA LEU A 69 -14.51 -10.50 -11.02
C LEU A 69 -13.39 -9.61 -10.51
N PHE A 70 -12.19 -10.18 -10.31
CA PHE A 70 -11.02 -9.42 -9.89
C PHE A 70 -9.98 -9.35 -11.01
N ASP A 71 -9.70 -8.15 -11.51
CA ASP A 71 -8.72 -7.84 -12.54
C ASP A 71 -7.71 -6.77 -12.05
N HIS A 72 -7.37 -6.84 -10.76
CA HIS A 72 -6.77 -5.76 -9.95
C HIS A 72 -7.78 -4.73 -9.41
N HIS A 73 -9.03 -4.74 -9.88
CA HIS A 73 -10.13 -4.02 -9.26
C HIS A 73 -11.23 -4.99 -8.83
N GLN A 74 -11.99 -4.63 -7.79
CA GLN A 74 -13.14 -5.41 -7.35
C GLN A 74 -14.35 -5.02 -8.20
N ASN A 75 -14.82 -5.95 -9.03
CA ASN A 75 -15.96 -5.71 -9.91
C ASN A 75 -17.12 -6.62 -9.51
N PHE A 76 -18.30 -6.04 -9.31
CA PHE A 76 -19.52 -6.76 -8.96
C PHE A 76 -20.54 -6.56 -10.08
N ILE A 77 -20.96 -7.63 -10.74
CA ILE A 77 -21.93 -7.59 -11.83
C ILE A 77 -23.20 -8.34 -11.37
N PRO A 78 -24.33 -7.65 -11.15
CA PRO A 78 -25.59 -8.31 -10.84
C PRO A 78 -25.99 -9.34 -11.90
N VAL A 79 -26.42 -10.51 -11.44
CA VAL A 79 -26.83 -11.62 -12.34
C VAL A 79 -28.13 -11.34 -13.09
N THR A 80 -28.84 -10.28 -12.71
CA THR A 80 -30.10 -9.83 -13.31
C THR A 80 -29.91 -8.79 -14.40
N TYR A 81 -28.69 -8.32 -14.70
CA TYR A 81 -28.53 -7.31 -15.74
C TYR A 81 -28.79 -7.85 -17.15
N THR A 82 -29.32 -6.98 -18.01
CA THR A 82 -29.56 -7.32 -19.42
C THR A 82 -28.25 -7.69 -20.10
N GLY A 83 -28.20 -8.86 -20.73
CA GLY A 83 -27.02 -9.42 -21.40
C GLY A 83 -26.12 -10.28 -20.51
N PHE A 84 -26.46 -10.45 -19.22
CA PHE A 84 -25.65 -11.21 -18.26
C PHE A 84 -25.52 -12.68 -18.67
N SER A 85 -26.62 -13.34 -19.03
CA SER A 85 -26.62 -14.75 -19.40
C SER A 85 -25.67 -15.06 -20.56
N LYS A 86 -25.72 -14.22 -21.61
CA LYS A 86 -24.83 -14.30 -22.79
C LYS A 86 -23.37 -14.07 -22.40
N MET A 87 -23.09 -13.01 -21.64
CA MET A 87 -21.75 -12.71 -21.15
C MET A 87 -21.20 -13.87 -20.32
N TYR A 88 -21.96 -14.39 -19.35
CA TYR A 88 -21.53 -15.47 -18.49
C TYR A 88 -21.19 -16.73 -19.29
N GLN A 89 -22.00 -17.10 -20.28
CA GLN A 89 -21.73 -18.26 -21.15
C GLN A 89 -20.42 -18.10 -21.93
N GLU A 90 -20.14 -16.91 -22.45
CA GLU A 90 -18.89 -16.60 -23.14
C GLU A 90 -17.68 -16.73 -22.20
N LEU A 91 -17.78 -16.16 -20.99
CA LEU A 91 -16.72 -16.25 -19.97
C LEU A 91 -16.51 -17.69 -19.50
N SER A 92 -17.58 -18.42 -19.21
CA SER A 92 -17.51 -19.81 -18.78
C SER A 92 -16.87 -20.70 -19.84
N THR A 93 -17.19 -20.47 -21.12
CA THR A 93 -16.55 -21.18 -22.24
C THR A 93 -15.06 -20.84 -22.34
N LYS A 94 -14.71 -19.56 -22.22
CA LYS A 94 -13.33 -19.08 -22.38
C LYS A 94 -12.40 -19.46 -21.23
N PHE A 95 -12.89 -19.38 -20.01
CA PHE A 95 -12.10 -19.55 -18.79
C PHE A 95 -12.36 -20.90 -18.11
N HIS A 96 -13.33 -21.68 -18.58
CA HIS A 96 -13.76 -22.93 -17.94
C HIS A 96 -14.24 -22.70 -16.50
N PHE A 97 -15.21 -21.80 -16.33
CA PHE A 97 -15.82 -21.58 -15.02
C PHE A 97 -16.47 -22.86 -14.49
N ASN A 98 -16.45 -23.02 -13.17
CA ASN A 98 -17.15 -24.09 -12.47
C ASN A 98 -18.65 -23.81 -12.46
N ASP A 99 -19.28 -24.04 -13.61
CA ASP A 99 -20.72 -23.93 -13.84
C ASP A 99 -21.54 -24.65 -12.77
N PRO A 100 -21.22 -25.90 -12.34
CA PRO A 100 -21.95 -26.56 -11.26
C PRO A 100 -22.03 -25.72 -9.99
N ILE A 101 -20.92 -25.16 -9.51
CA ILE A 101 -20.91 -24.29 -8.32
C ILE A 101 -21.73 -23.03 -8.58
N PHE A 102 -21.57 -22.41 -9.75
CA PHE A 102 -22.30 -21.19 -10.06
C PHE A 102 -23.82 -21.39 -10.05
N PHE A 103 -24.33 -22.36 -10.80
CA PHE A 103 -25.77 -22.61 -10.93
C PHE A 103 -26.40 -23.22 -9.66
N GLU A 104 -25.62 -23.89 -8.82
CA GLU A 104 -26.10 -24.32 -7.49
C GLU A 104 -26.38 -23.11 -6.58
N ASN A 105 -25.68 -21.99 -6.77
CA ASN A 105 -25.68 -20.84 -5.84
C ASN A 105 -26.41 -19.59 -6.38
N ILE A 106 -26.57 -19.43 -7.69
CA ILE A 106 -27.12 -18.21 -8.32
C ILE A 106 -28.53 -17.82 -7.84
N ALA A 107 -29.36 -18.80 -7.44
CA ALA A 107 -30.73 -18.57 -6.99
C ALA A 107 -30.88 -18.53 -5.46
N LYS A 108 -29.79 -18.65 -4.70
CA LYS A 108 -29.84 -18.54 -3.23
C LYS A 108 -30.07 -17.06 -2.85
N THR A 109 -30.47 -16.82 -1.61
CA THR A 109 -30.70 -15.47 -1.04
C THR A 109 -29.90 -15.22 0.24
N THR A 110 -29.21 -16.24 0.73
CA THR A 110 -28.31 -16.19 1.88
C THR A 110 -26.95 -15.67 1.46
N VAL A 111 -26.35 -14.80 2.27
CA VAL A 111 -24.98 -14.29 2.05
C VAL A 111 -24.03 -15.46 1.81
N LEU A 112 -23.30 -15.41 0.71
CA LEU A 112 -22.32 -16.43 0.35
C LEU A 112 -21.24 -15.88 -0.54
N LYS A 113 -20.13 -16.61 -0.57
CA LYS A 113 -18.99 -16.39 -1.45
C LYS A 113 -18.46 -17.77 -1.88
N LYS A 114 -18.45 -18.05 -3.18
CA LYS A 114 -17.91 -19.29 -3.74
C LYS A 114 -17.08 -19.01 -4.98
N GLU A 115 -15.84 -19.46 -4.96
CA GLU A 115 -14.95 -19.41 -6.12
C GLU A 115 -15.54 -20.28 -7.22
N ILE A 116 -15.57 -19.74 -8.44
CA ILE A 116 -15.96 -20.49 -9.64
C ILE A 116 -14.80 -20.62 -10.62
N TRP A 117 -13.77 -19.79 -10.49
CA TRP A 117 -12.59 -19.85 -11.33
C TRP A 117 -11.42 -19.06 -10.73
N ARG A 118 -10.21 -19.50 -11.03
CA ARG A 118 -8.96 -18.83 -10.70
C ARG A 118 -7.96 -19.00 -11.83
N LYS A 119 -7.16 -17.96 -12.07
CA LYS A 119 -6.05 -18.00 -13.01
C LYS A 119 -4.99 -18.97 -12.51
N ASN A 120 -4.54 -19.86 -13.38
CA ASN A 120 -3.38 -20.69 -13.10
C ASN A 120 -2.10 -19.87 -13.26
N HIS A 121 -1.24 -19.90 -12.24
CA HIS A 121 0.04 -19.21 -12.24
C HIS A 121 1.17 -20.23 -12.34
N GLN A 122 2.20 -19.88 -13.12
CA GLN A 122 3.49 -20.55 -12.97
C GLN A 122 4.07 -20.17 -11.60
N PRO A 123 4.73 -21.11 -10.89
CA PRO A 123 5.33 -20.79 -9.59
C PRO A 123 6.25 -19.57 -9.69
N THR A 124 6.01 -18.57 -8.85
CA THR A 124 6.78 -17.30 -8.86
C THR A 124 7.92 -17.30 -7.85
N PHE A 125 8.07 -18.37 -7.07
CA PHE A 125 9.18 -18.56 -6.16
C PHE A 125 9.74 -19.99 -6.25
N LYS A 126 10.96 -20.17 -5.75
CA LYS A 126 11.59 -21.48 -5.56
C LYS A 126 12.41 -21.46 -4.27
N ILE A 127 12.31 -22.53 -3.47
CA ILE A 127 13.18 -22.76 -2.33
C ILE A 127 14.49 -23.39 -2.84
N LEU A 128 15.61 -22.81 -2.43
CA LEU A 128 16.96 -23.27 -2.76
C LEU A 128 17.45 -24.23 -1.68
N THR A 129 18.27 -25.21 -2.07
CA THR A 129 18.89 -26.20 -1.16
C THR A 129 20.27 -25.76 -0.67
N SER A 130 20.56 -24.47 -0.72
CA SER A 130 21.82 -23.88 -0.27
C SER A 130 21.67 -23.37 1.17
N ASN A 131 22.77 -22.88 1.77
CA ASN A 131 22.76 -22.29 3.11
C ASN A 131 23.15 -20.80 3.03
N TYR A 132 22.39 -20.01 2.28
CA TYR A 132 22.60 -18.56 2.24
C TYR A 132 22.05 -17.91 3.52
N ASN A 133 22.88 -17.14 4.21
CA ASN A 133 22.56 -16.45 5.47
C ASN A 133 22.57 -14.91 5.34
N ASP A 134 22.48 -14.41 4.11
CA ASP A 134 22.64 -13.00 3.73
C ASP A 134 21.33 -12.20 3.72
N TYR A 135 20.24 -12.75 4.28
CA TYR A 135 18.93 -12.09 4.38
C TYR A 135 18.99 -10.65 4.93
N HIS A 136 19.89 -10.40 5.89
CA HIS A 136 20.05 -9.10 6.55
C HIS A 136 20.97 -8.13 5.80
N LEU A 137 21.66 -8.59 4.76
CA LEU A 137 22.63 -7.79 3.99
C LEU A 137 22.02 -7.20 2.73
N GLY A 138 21.20 -7.98 2.02
CA GLY A 138 20.68 -7.56 0.72
C GLY A 138 19.99 -8.68 -0.05
N PHE A 139 20.00 -8.52 -1.37
CA PHE A 139 19.49 -9.50 -2.32
C PHE A 139 20.42 -9.62 -3.53
N GLU A 140 20.37 -10.74 -4.24
CA GLU A 140 21.18 -10.98 -5.42
C GLU A 140 20.31 -11.12 -6.66
N ILE A 141 20.49 -10.18 -7.60
CA ILE A 141 19.88 -10.28 -8.93
C ILE A 141 20.64 -11.37 -9.70
N GLN A 142 19.92 -12.40 -10.14
CA GLN A 142 20.46 -13.54 -10.90
C GLN A 142 20.68 -13.19 -12.39
N SER A 143 21.17 -11.99 -12.67
CA SER A 143 21.60 -11.56 -14.00
C SER A 143 22.93 -12.21 -14.38
N THR A 144 23.42 -11.95 -15.60
CA THR A 144 24.75 -12.40 -16.05
C THR A 144 25.62 -11.17 -16.36
N PRO A 145 26.66 -10.89 -15.55
CA PRO A 145 27.03 -11.55 -14.29
C PRO A 145 26.04 -11.25 -13.17
N LYS A 146 25.99 -12.13 -12.16
CA LYS A 146 25.16 -11.94 -10.96
C LYS A 146 25.56 -10.67 -10.23
N GLN A 147 24.59 -10.02 -9.60
CA GLN A 147 24.83 -8.77 -8.88
C GLN A 147 24.18 -8.80 -7.51
N PHE A 148 24.98 -8.68 -6.45
CA PHE A 148 24.49 -8.46 -5.10
C PHE A 148 24.16 -6.97 -4.90
N ILE A 149 22.99 -6.69 -4.31
CA ILE A 149 22.48 -5.36 -3.99
C ILE A 149 22.28 -5.28 -2.48
N SER A 150 22.90 -4.30 -1.85
CA SER A 150 22.72 -4.05 -0.42
C SER A 150 21.33 -3.48 -0.13
N TRP A 151 20.79 -3.76 1.06
CA TRP A 151 19.59 -3.06 1.55
C TRP A 151 19.80 -1.55 1.73
N ASP A 152 21.05 -1.07 1.74
CA ASP A 152 21.41 0.34 1.79
C ASP A 152 21.45 1.02 0.42
N THR A 153 21.25 0.27 -0.67
CA THR A 153 21.21 0.86 -2.00
C THR A 153 20.00 1.79 -2.14
N THR A 154 20.28 3.02 -2.56
CA THR A 154 19.32 4.12 -2.67
C THR A 154 18.40 3.98 -3.88
N TYR A 155 17.30 4.74 -3.88
CA TYR A 155 16.46 4.86 -5.08
C TYR A 155 17.30 5.36 -6.27
N ASP A 156 18.11 6.41 -6.10
CA ASP A 156 18.96 6.97 -7.17
C ASP A 156 19.93 5.95 -7.76
N GLU A 157 20.52 5.09 -6.93
CA GLU A 157 21.44 4.04 -7.38
C GLU A 157 20.70 2.91 -8.11
N LEU A 158 19.52 2.50 -7.61
CA LEU A 158 18.71 1.47 -8.26
C LEU A 158 18.08 1.94 -9.57
N GLU A 159 17.73 3.23 -9.70
CA GLU A 159 17.24 3.79 -10.95
C GLU A 159 18.29 3.75 -12.07
N LYS A 160 19.57 3.88 -11.71
CA LYS A 160 20.71 3.82 -12.65
C LYS A 160 21.21 2.40 -12.89
N ASN A 161 20.66 1.40 -12.20
CA ASN A 161 21.11 0.02 -12.31
C ASN A 161 20.61 -0.61 -13.62
N LYS A 162 21.52 -1.14 -14.44
CA LYS A 162 21.18 -1.80 -15.72
C LYS A 162 20.25 -3.03 -15.60
N ASN A 163 20.13 -3.58 -14.39
CA ASN A 163 19.31 -4.75 -14.10
C ASN A 163 17.92 -4.40 -13.56
N THR A 164 17.55 -3.13 -13.54
CA THR A 164 16.21 -2.68 -13.13
C THR A 164 15.41 -2.20 -14.34
N LEU A 165 14.09 -2.23 -14.19
CA LEU A 165 13.14 -1.68 -15.15
C LEU A 165 11.95 -1.09 -14.38
N PHE A 166 11.23 -0.17 -15.02
CA PHE A 166 10.12 0.53 -14.40
C PHE A 166 8.81 0.28 -15.13
N GLU A 167 7.76 0.05 -14.35
CA GLU A 167 6.41 -0.17 -14.84
C GLU A 167 5.42 0.69 -14.04
N LYS A 168 4.24 0.91 -14.61
CA LYS A 168 3.11 1.48 -13.87
C LYS A 168 2.24 0.33 -13.35
N SER A 169 1.92 0.36 -12.06
CA SER A 169 0.94 -0.56 -11.49
C SER A 169 -0.45 -0.33 -12.11
N PRO A 170 -1.38 -1.29 -11.98
CA PRO A 170 -2.79 -1.09 -12.33
C PRO A 170 -3.44 0.12 -11.64
N TYR A 171 -2.85 0.62 -10.54
CA TYR A 171 -3.29 1.79 -9.78
C TYR A 171 -2.50 3.07 -10.13
N GLY A 172 -1.65 3.04 -11.17
CA GLY A 172 -0.89 4.20 -11.65
C GLY A 172 0.39 4.51 -10.88
N GLN A 173 0.83 3.65 -9.96
CA GLN A 173 2.05 3.85 -9.17
C GLN A 173 3.29 3.45 -9.97
N LYS A 174 4.41 4.18 -9.81
CA LYS A 174 5.72 3.80 -10.38
C LYS A 174 6.30 2.64 -9.57
N ILE A 175 6.51 1.50 -10.21
CA ILE A 175 7.04 0.29 -9.60
C ILE A 175 8.40 -0.04 -10.23
N LEU A 176 9.38 -0.34 -9.39
CA LEU A 176 10.65 -0.92 -9.80
C LEU A 176 10.51 -2.45 -9.90
N LYS A 177 11.01 -3.01 -11.00
CA LYS A 177 11.13 -4.44 -11.27
C LYS A 177 12.59 -4.78 -11.60
N PHE A 178 12.91 -6.07 -11.63
CA PHE A 178 14.25 -6.56 -12.00
C PHE A 178 14.19 -7.39 -13.29
N ASN A 179 15.21 -7.27 -14.14
CA ASN A 179 15.29 -7.97 -15.42
C ASN A 179 15.60 -9.48 -15.30
N ALA A 180 15.90 -9.95 -14.10
CA ALA A 180 16.21 -11.33 -13.79
C ALA A 180 15.64 -11.70 -12.40
N PRO A 181 15.45 -13.00 -12.11
CA PRO A 181 15.03 -13.45 -10.79
C PRO A 181 15.94 -12.92 -9.67
N VAL A 182 15.36 -12.66 -8.51
CA VAL A 182 16.05 -12.14 -7.33
C VAL A 182 16.14 -13.20 -6.26
N ARG A 183 17.34 -13.46 -5.76
CA ARG A 183 17.58 -14.35 -4.62
C ARG A 183 17.66 -13.54 -3.32
N ILE A 184 16.93 -13.98 -2.31
CA ILE A 184 17.00 -13.45 -0.94
C ILE A 184 17.21 -14.65 -0.02
N GLY A 185 18.42 -14.78 0.54
CA GLY A 185 18.82 -16.01 1.23
C GLY A 185 18.56 -17.25 0.39
N ASN A 186 17.75 -18.17 0.91
CA ASN A 186 17.39 -19.44 0.25
C ASN A 186 16.07 -19.37 -0.55
N ILE A 187 15.58 -18.17 -0.86
CA ILE A 187 14.37 -17.95 -1.65
C ILE A 187 14.75 -17.30 -2.97
N LEU A 188 14.40 -17.92 -4.09
CA LEU A 188 14.50 -17.33 -5.42
C LEU A 188 13.13 -16.82 -5.88
N LEU A 189 13.01 -15.54 -6.17
CA LEU A 189 11.78 -14.83 -6.56
C LEU A 189 11.86 -14.44 -8.03
N LYS A 190 10.81 -14.74 -8.80
CA LYS A 190 10.74 -14.39 -10.23
C LYS A 190 10.20 -12.98 -10.48
N ASP A 191 9.43 -12.43 -9.54
CA ASP A 191 8.71 -11.16 -9.71
C ASP A 191 8.85 -10.26 -8.47
N PHE A 192 10.09 -9.97 -8.09
CA PHE A 192 10.40 -9.08 -6.97
C PHE A 192 10.26 -7.62 -7.40
N SER A 193 9.60 -6.81 -6.57
CA SER A 193 9.22 -5.44 -6.91
C SER A 193 9.48 -4.49 -5.76
N ALA A 194 9.56 -3.19 -6.05
CA ALA A 194 9.56 -2.14 -5.03
C ALA A 194 8.65 -0.97 -5.42
N TYR A 195 8.02 -0.35 -4.42
CA TYR A 195 7.33 0.92 -4.62
C TYR A 195 8.36 2.02 -4.86
N PHE A 196 8.23 2.73 -5.98
CA PHE A 196 9.20 3.72 -6.46
C PHE A 196 8.58 5.11 -6.63
N ASP A 197 7.85 5.54 -5.60
CA ASP A 197 7.10 6.79 -5.53
C ASP A 197 7.57 7.72 -4.41
N ASN A 198 8.78 7.49 -3.88
CA ASN A 198 9.36 8.34 -2.85
C ASN A 198 9.89 9.65 -3.45
N ALA A 199 9.49 10.78 -2.88
CA ALA A 199 10.00 12.10 -3.27
C ALA A 199 11.49 12.28 -2.92
N ARG A 200 11.99 11.48 -1.97
CA ARG A 200 13.39 11.44 -1.58
C ARG A 200 14.07 10.24 -2.24
N THR A 201 15.08 10.48 -3.06
CA THR A 201 15.76 9.43 -3.83
C THR A 201 17.17 9.09 -3.33
N ASP A 202 17.74 9.93 -2.45
CA ASP A 202 19.02 9.71 -1.74
C ASP A 202 18.89 8.78 -0.52
N VAL A 203 17.71 8.19 -0.29
CA VAL A 203 17.47 7.21 0.78
C VAL A 203 17.49 5.80 0.22
N PRO A 204 17.80 4.78 1.05
CA PRO A 204 17.57 3.39 0.72
C PRO A 204 16.10 3.10 0.39
N VAL A 205 15.86 2.12 -0.48
CA VAL A 205 14.50 1.71 -0.84
C VAL A 205 13.75 1.20 0.40
N LEU A 206 12.55 1.74 0.62
CA LEU A 206 11.82 1.55 1.88
C LEU A 206 10.93 0.31 1.90
N HIS A 207 10.43 -0.13 0.75
CA HIS A 207 9.47 -1.22 0.68
C HIS A 207 9.60 -2.02 -0.61
N PHE A 208 9.94 -3.30 -0.44
CA PHE A 208 9.90 -4.31 -1.49
C PHE A 208 8.77 -5.30 -1.25
N TYR A 209 8.23 -5.86 -2.32
CA TYR A 209 7.15 -6.84 -2.23
C TYR A 209 7.13 -7.79 -3.43
N THR A 210 6.47 -8.92 -3.25
CA THR A 210 6.10 -9.85 -4.32
C THR A 210 4.90 -10.71 -3.92
N HIS A 211 4.29 -11.36 -4.91
CA HIS A 211 3.27 -12.38 -4.70
C HIS A 211 3.86 -13.75 -5.05
N CYS A 212 3.98 -14.61 -4.05
CA CYS A 212 4.51 -15.97 -4.18
C CYS A 212 3.37 -16.95 -4.48
N PHE A 213 3.25 -17.35 -5.74
CA PHE A 213 2.36 -18.40 -6.21
C PHE A 213 3.10 -19.74 -6.21
N ASN A 214 2.45 -20.78 -5.69
CA ASN A 214 2.82 -22.15 -5.98
C ASN A 214 2.10 -22.63 -7.26
N SER A 215 2.31 -23.88 -7.68
CA SER A 215 1.74 -24.43 -8.91
C SER A 215 0.22 -24.61 -8.88
N THR A 216 -0.39 -24.62 -7.70
CA THR A 216 -1.82 -24.87 -7.49
C THR A 216 -2.59 -23.65 -6.98
N ALA A 217 -1.91 -22.50 -6.80
CA ALA A 217 -2.46 -21.28 -6.23
C ALA A 217 -3.17 -21.48 -4.87
N THR A 218 -2.49 -22.15 -3.93
CA THR A 218 -2.98 -22.46 -2.57
C THR A 218 -2.06 -21.94 -1.47
N ASP A 219 -2.44 -22.12 -0.21
CA ASP A 219 -1.64 -21.75 0.97
C ASP A 219 -0.36 -22.57 1.16
N GLU A 220 -0.08 -23.51 0.26
CA GLU A 220 1.18 -24.22 0.27
C GLU A 220 2.38 -23.31 -0.05
N SER A 221 2.19 -22.21 -0.80
CA SER A 221 3.22 -21.17 -0.88
C SER A 221 3.60 -20.63 0.51
N TYR A 222 2.62 -20.44 1.39
CA TYR A 222 2.83 -19.94 2.75
C TYR A 222 3.55 -20.98 3.59
N ILE A 223 3.11 -22.24 3.52
CA ILE A 223 3.70 -23.35 4.28
C ILE A 223 5.18 -23.52 3.90
N GLN A 224 5.50 -23.51 2.60
CA GLN A 224 6.88 -23.66 2.11
C GLN A 224 7.78 -22.49 2.55
N LEU A 225 7.30 -21.25 2.39
CA LEU A 225 8.03 -20.05 2.80
C LEU A 225 8.23 -19.98 4.32
N LYS A 226 7.18 -20.26 5.10
CA LYS A 226 7.25 -20.30 6.56
C LYS A 226 8.28 -21.32 7.03
N LYS A 227 8.31 -22.51 6.43
CA LYS A 227 9.26 -23.57 6.79
C LYS A 227 10.71 -23.13 6.59
N ILE A 228 11.04 -22.60 5.40
CA ILE A 228 12.42 -22.18 5.11
C ILE A 228 12.82 -20.98 5.98
N LEU A 229 11.94 -19.98 6.14
CA LEU A 229 12.24 -18.78 6.94
C LEU A 229 12.42 -19.11 8.42
N ASN A 230 11.58 -19.99 8.99
CA ASN A 230 11.78 -20.45 10.37
C ASN A 230 13.07 -21.24 10.55
N THR A 231 13.52 -21.97 9.52
CA THR A 231 14.78 -22.72 9.57
C THR A 231 15.96 -21.77 9.52
N ASP A 232 15.95 -20.84 8.56
CA ASP A 232 17.07 -19.93 8.31
C ASP A 232 17.17 -18.81 9.36
N LEU A 233 16.05 -18.41 9.94
CA LEU A 233 15.93 -17.24 10.84
C LEU A 233 15.53 -17.62 12.27
N ALA A 234 15.71 -18.89 12.66
CA ALA A 234 15.31 -19.44 13.97
C ALA A 234 15.83 -18.64 15.18
N SER A 235 16.96 -17.94 15.02
CA SER A 235 17.59 -17.11 16.05
C SER A 235 17.12 -15.65 16.08
N SER A 236 16.31 -15.22 15.11
CA SER A 236 15.79 -13.86 15.06
C SER A 236 14.72 -13.66 16.15
N LYS A 237 14.92 -12.66 17.01
CA LYS A 237 14.16 -12.43 18.26
C LYS A 237 12.68 -12.04 18.08
N MET A 238 12.11 -12.13 16.88
CA MET A 238 10.72 -11.75 16.60
C MET A 238 10.07 -12.76 15.66
N ASN A 239 9.54 -13.85 16.21
CA ASN A 239 8.48 -14.63 15.57
C ASN A 239 7.14 -14.11 16.09
N ASN A 240 6.75 -12.92 15.65
CA ASN A 240 5.43 -12.40 15.93
C ASN A 240 4.55 -12.65 14.71
N GLY A 241 3.33 -13.09 14.93
CA GLY A 241 2.42 -13.47 13.87
C GLY A 241 1.12 -14.01 14.45
N TYR A 242 0.16 -14.26 13.58
CA TYR A 242 -1.08 -14.91 13.96
C TYR A 242 -1.52 -15.86 12.84
N GLU A 243 -2.19 -16.92 13.26
CA GLU A 243 -2.72 -17.95 12.38
C GLU A 243 -4.24 -17.98 12.61
N ARG A 244 -4.96 -17.07 11.96
CA ARG A 244 -6.42 -16.98 12.02
C ARG A 244 -7.05 -17.74 10.86
N ALA A 245 -8.34 -18.06 10.99
CA ALA A 245 -9.09 -18.76 9.96
C ALA A 245 -9.18 -17.97 8.64
N ASP A 246 -9.20 -16.63 8.73
CA ASP A 246 -9.26 -15.72 7.59
C ASP A 246 -7.87 -15.30 7.07
N GLN A 247 -6.81 -15.48 7.87
CA GLN A 247 -5.48 -14.99 7.51
C GLN A 247 -4.36 -15.62 8.35
N LYS A 248 -3.25 -15.96 7.69
CA LYS A 248 -2.01 -16.39 8.35
C LYS A 248 -0.90 -15.40 8.06
N ASN A 249 -0.17 -14.99 9.09
CA ASN A 249 0.91 -14.03 8.98
C ASN A 249 2.07 -14.38 9.92
N ILE A 250 3.29 -14.21 9.43
CA ILE A 250 4.50 -14.22 10.26
C ILE A 250 5.46 -13.14 9.76
N ASN A 251 6.18 -12.50 10.67
CA ASN A 251 7.21 -11.51 10.37
C ASN A 251 8.51 -11.82 11.11
N PHE A 252 9.61 -11.32 10.56
CA PHE A 252 10.98 -11.48 11.04
C PHE A 252 11.69 -10.12 11.01
N ASN A 253 12.47 -9.82 12.06
CA ASN A 253 13.30 -8.63 12.12
C ASN A 253 14.77 -8.98 11.85
N LEU A 254 15.28 -8.50 10.72
CA LEU A 254 16.62 -8.73 10.20
C LEU A 254 17.45 -7.44 10.34
N THR A 255 17.79 -7.10 11.59
CA THR A 255 18.57 -5.89 11.90
C THR A 255 17.90 -4.61 11.37
N GLY A 256 16.58 -4.49 11.60
CA GLY A 256 15.77 -3.36 11.13
C GLY A 256 15.20 -3.52 9.72
N MET A 257 15.55 -4.59 8.99
CA MET A 257 14.79 -5.01 7.81
C MET A 257 13.65 -5.94 8.26
N HIS A 258 12.41 -5.53 8.07
CA HIS A 258 11.23 -6.32 8.43
C HIS A 258 10.76 -7.16 7.25
N LEU A 259 11.01 -8.46 7.29
CA LEU A 259 10.46 -9.40 6.32
C LEU A 259 9.13 -9.94 6.85
N SER A 260 8.07 -9.93 6.06
CA SER A 260 6.79 -10.54 6.41
C SER A 260 6.24 -11.40 5.29
N ILE A 261 5.55 -12.48 5.67
CA ILE A 261 4.74 -13.26 4.74
C ILE A 261 3.29 -13.34 5.23
N CYS A 262 2.35 -13.20 4.33
CA CYS A 262 0.91 -13.21 4.63
C CYS A 262 0.15 -14.03 3.59
N TYR A 263 -0.72 -14.93 4.05
CA TYR A 263 -1.72 -15.60 3.21
C TYR A 263 -3.11 -15.23 3.69
N THR A 264 -3.96 -14.81 2.76
CA THR A 264 -5.33 -14.39 3.05
C THR A 264 -6.31 -15.42 2.49
N TYR A 265 -7.23 -15.89 3.33
CA TYR A 265 -8.30 -16.82 2.97
C TYR A 265 -9.59 -16.05 2.66
N ASP A 266 -10.58 -16.75 2.12
CA ASP A 266 -11.92 -16.19 1.97
C ASP A 266 -12.52 -15.89 3.35
N SER A 267 -13.01 -14.66 3.51
CA SER A 267 -13.77 -14.21 4.68
C SER A 267 -14.90 -13.28 4.24
N ASP A 268 -15.65 -12.70 5.17
CA ASP A 268 -16.68 -11.72 4.82
C ASP A 268 -16.09 -10.51 4.06
N TRP A 269 -14.87 -10.11 4.42
CA TRP A 269 -14.22 -8.90 3.92
C TRP A 269 -13.16 -9.17 2.85
N LEU A 270 -12.62 -10.39 2.80
CA LEU A 270 -11.46 -10.72 1.97
C LEU A 270 -11.76 -11.84 0.98
N PHE A 271 -11.00 -11.87 -0.11
CA PHE A 271 -11.01 -12.95 -1.09
C PHE A 271 -9.66 -13.66 -1.05
N ASN A 272 -9.67 -14.97 -1.22
CA ASN A 272 -8.46 -15.75 -1.35
C ASN A 272 -7.75 -15.35 -2.65
N GLY A 273 -6.51 -14.86 -2.55
CA GLY A 273 -5.68 -14.50 -3.71
C GLY A 273 -5.01 -15.70 -4.38
N GLY A 274 -4.88 -16.83 -3.67
CA GLY A 274 -4.14 -18.00 -4.14
C GLY A 274 -2.61 -17.81 -4.13
N TYR A 275 -2.12 -16.85 -3.34
CA TYR A 275 -0.70 -16.54 -3.20
C TYR A 275 -0.36 -16.10 -1.78
N THR A 276 0.92 -16.20 -1.45
CA THR A 276 1.49 -15.57 -0.25
C THR A 276 2.09 -14.23 -0.62
N SER A 277 1.62 -13.14 0.00
CA SER A 277 2.30 -11.85 -0.06
C SER A 277 3.60 -11.96 0.72
N LEU A 278 4.73 -11.61 0.10
CA LEU A 278 6.00 -11.41 0.78
C LEU A 278 6.33 -9.93 0.71
N SER A 279 6.59 -9.29 1.85
CA SER A 279 7.02 -7.90 1.93
C SER A 279 8.32 -7.77 2.73
N ILE A 280 9.16 -6.82 2.34
CA ILE A 280 10.38 -6.44 3.06
C ILE A 280 10.37 -4.92 3.24
N GLU A 281 10.25 -4.48 4.49
CA GLU A 281 10.21 -3.08 4.88
C GLU A 281 11.54 -2.66 5.53
N ASN A 282 12.14 -1.58 5.04
CA ASN A 282 13.35 -1.01 5.61
C ASN A 282 13.01 -0.07 6.76
N LYS A 283 13.02 -0.61 7.99
CA LYS A 283 12.76 0.14 9.23
C LYS A 283 14.04 0.63 9.91
N ARG A 284 15.20 0.48 9.26
CA ARG A 284 16.46 1.03 9.78
C ARG A 284 16.39 2.55 9.83
N GLU A 285 17.16 3.09 10.76
CA GLU A 285 17.37 4.53 10.92
C GLU A 285 18.65 4.94 10.20
N TYR A 286 18.63 6.11 9.57
CA TYR A 286 19.74 6.70 8.85
C TYR A 286 20.03 8.10 9.38
N PRO A 287 20.60 8.24 10.59
CA PRO A 287 20.84 9.55 11.20
C PRO A 287 21.69 10.48 10.33
N ALA A 288 22.57 9.93 9.51
CA ALA A 288 23.39 10.69 8.57
C ALA A 288 22.54 11.59 7.64
N LEU A 289 21.35 11.12 7.24
CA LEU A 289 20.44 11.85 6.36
C LEU A 289 19.80 13.07 7.01
N LEU A 290 19.86 13.17 8.34
CA LEU A 290 19.34 14.28 9.13
C LEU A 290 20.36 15.43 9.26
N HIS A 291 21.62 15.24 8.90
CA HIS A 291 22.62 16.31 8.96
C HIS A 291 22.36 17.39 7.89
N ASN A 292 22.68 18.64 8.25
CA ASN A 292 22.62 19.80 7.38
C ASN A 292 23.82 20.75 7.64
N GLU A 293 25.02 20.18 7.72
CA GLU A 293 26.26 20.86 8.14
C GLU A 293 26.48 22.18 7.38
N GLY A 294 26.36 22.15 6.04
CA GLY A 294 26.59 23.32 5.21
C GLY A 294 25.68 24.51 5.53
N TYR A 295 24.43 24.27 5.98
CA TYR A 295 23.58 25.37 6.46
C TYR A 295 23.86 25.72 7.92
N GLU A 296 24.07 24.72 8.78
CA GLU A 296 24.27 24.93 10.23
C GLU A 296 25.49 25.82 10.53
N GLU A 297 26.57 25.69 9.75
CA GLU A 297 27.77 26.52 9.86
C GLU A 297 27.47 28.01 9.65
N VAL A 298 26.74 28.34 8.58
CA VAL A 298 26.47 29.72 8.16
C VAL A 298 25.18 30.32 8.75
N MET A 299 24.38 29.50 9.43
CA MET A 299 23.09 29.85 10.01
C MET A 299 23.15 31.09 10.92
N VAL A 300 22.18 31.99 10.75
CA VAL A 300 21.94 33.17 11.60
C VAL A 300 20.47 33.22 12.01
N ILE A 301 20.21 33.58 13.27
CA ILE A 301 18.84 33.78 13.78
C ILE A 301 18.57 35.29 13.79
N SER A 302 17.96 35.79 12.71
CA SER A 302 17.63 37.22 12.55
C SER A 302 16.35 37.60 13.29
N ASN A 303 15.38 36.68 13.34
CA ASN A 303 14.13 36.85 14.08
C ASN A 303 13.58 35.47 14.49
N PHE A 304 12.69 35.42 15.49
CA PHE A 304 12.10 34.16 15.93
C PHE A 304 10.73 34.32 16.58
N LEU A 305 10.00 33.21 16.65
CA LEU A 305 8.75 33.05 17.39
C LEU A 305 8.81 31.75 18.21
N LEU A 306 8.59 31.86 19.52
CA LEU A 306 8.38 30.71 20.40
C LEU A 306 6.92 30.28 20.36
N LEU A 307 6.69 28.98 20.22
CA LEU A 307 5.38 28.36 20.29
C LEU A 307 5.29 27.50 21.55
N GLN A 308 4.20 27.62 22.29
CA GLN A 308 3.95 26.90 23.53
C GLN A 308 2.83 25.87 23.32
N GLY A 309 3.03 24.69 23.90
CA GLY A 309 2.11 23.57 23.84
C GLY A 309 2.79 22.32 23.29
N ASN A 310 2.04 21.21 23.27
CA ASN A 310 2.50 19.95 22.71
C ASN A 310 2.43 20.04 21.19
N ILE A 311 3.54 20.44 20.58
CA ILE A 311 3.68 20.63 19.14
C ILE A 311 4.74 19.68 18.64
N THR A 312 4.44 18.90 17.61
CA THR A 312 5.40 17.98 16.98
C THR A 312 5.70 18.41 15.56
N ILE A 313 6.89 18.06 15.05
CA ILE A 313 7.14 18.11 13.61
C ILE A 313 6.44 16.94 12.97
N SER A 314 5.70 17.23 11.90
CA SER A 314 5.05 16.21 11.09
C SER A 314 6.06 15.57 10.12
N GLY A 315 5.96 14.26 9.95
CA GLY A 315 6.53 13.55 8.81
C GLY A 315 7.71 12.62 9.10
N ASP A 316 7.97 11.78 8.10
CA ASP A 316 9.05 10.80 8.05
C ASP A 316 10.22 11.38 7.24
N TYR A 317 11.40 11.52 7.84
CA TYR A 317 12.58 12.10 7.15
C TYR A 317 13.07 11.22 5.98
N LYS A 318 12.72 9.94 5.96
CA LYS A 318 12.99 9.03 4.83
C LYS A 318 12.09 9.33 3.63
N LYS A 319 11.00 10.09 3.83
CA LYS A 319 10.08 10.53 2.77
C LYS A 319 10.12 12.05 2.52
N ASN A 320 10.58 12.82 3.50
CA ASN A 320 10.66 14.27 3.44
C ASN A 320 12.11 14.76 3.67
N LYS A 321 12.77 15.18 2.59
CA LYS A 321 14.15 15.70 2.61
C LYS A 321 14.35 16.95 3.47
N TYR A 322 13.28 17.70 3.74
CA TYR A 322 13.35 18.92 4.54
C TYR A 322 13.50 18.63 6.04
N ILE A 323 13.15 17.41 6.49
CA ILE A 323 13.32 17.03 7.89
C ILE A 323 14.78 16.73 8.17
N LYS A 324 15.34 17.48 9.10
CA LYS A 324 16.73 17.45 9.55
C LYS A 324 16.79 17.43 11.07
N LYS A 325 17.97 17.17 11.61
CA LYS A 325 18.23 17.35 13.03
C LYS A 325 18.07 18.83 13.38
N ARG A 326 17.60 19.10 14.60
CA ARG A 326 17.56 20.46 15.14
C ARG A 326 19.00 21.03 15.22
N PRO A 327 19.28 22.20 14.61
CA PRO A 327 20.61 22.79 14.65
C PRO A 327 21.10 23.08 16.07
N GLU A 328 22.39 22.91 16.32
CA GLU A 328 22.93 23.06 17.69
C GLU A 328 22.82 24.50 18.21
N LYS A 329 22.99 25.50 17.35
CA LYS A 329 22.76 26.93 17.68
C LYS A 329 21.35 27.14 18.26
N ILE A 330 20.36 26.41 17.74
CA ILE A 330 18.97 26.48 18.19
C ILE A 330 18.80 25.76 19.54
N ASN A 331 19.49 24.63 19.76
CA ASN A 331 19.50 23.94 21.05
C ASN A 331 20.08 24.80 22.17
N ILE A 332 21.21 25.47 21.90
CA ILE A 332 21.89 26.33 22.87
C ILE A 332 21.00 27.51 23.27
N GLN A 333 20.42 28.21 22.29
CA GLN A 333 19.67 29.44 22.55
C GLN A 333 18.25 29.19 23.07
N PHE A 334 17.55 28.18 22.54
CA PHE A 334 16.12 27.98 22.79
C PHE A 334 15.79 26.66 23.50
N LYS A 335 16.80 25.84 23.83
CA LYS A 335 16.63 24.52 24.45
C LYS A 335 15.66 23.66 23.63
N LYS A 336 14.74 22.95 24.31
CA LYS A 336 13.72 22.08 23.69
C LYS A 336 12.45 22.83 23.26
N ASN A 337 12.40 24.16 23.34
CA ASN A 337 11.21 24.92 22.97
C ASN A 337 10.92 24.80 21.46
N THR A 338 9.64 24.70 21.10
CA THR A 338 9.21 24.76 19.71
C THR A 338 9.38 26.18 19.18
N ILE A 339 10.02 26.32 18.03
CA ILE A 339 10.33 27.64 17.46
C ILE A 339 10.10 27.71 15.96
N ILE A 340 9.80 28.92 15.50
CA ILE A 340 10.00 29.36 14.11
C ILE A 340 11.14 30.37 14.14
N TRP A 341 12.13 30.25 13.27
CA TRP A 341 13.19 31.26 13.13
C TRP A 341 13.35 31.70 11.68
N VAL A 342 13.76 32.95 11.50
CA VAL A 342 14.06 33.54 10.20
C VAL A 342 15.56 33.83 10.15
N ASP A 343 16.17 33.43 9.04
CA ASP A 343 17.55 33.71 8.68
C ASP A 343 17.57 34.64 7.46
N ASP A 344 17.60 35.95 7.72
CA ASP A 344 17.58 36.98 6.67
C ASP A 344 18.89 36.99 5.86
N LYS A 345 20.00 36.51 6.44
CA LYS A 345 21.30 36.44 5.77
C LYS A 345 21.29 35.37 4.68
N ASN A 346 20.81 34.17 5.02
CA ASN A 346 20.79 33.03 4.11
C ASN A 346 19.43 32.87 3.38
N LYS A 347 18.47 33.77 3.62
CA LYS A 347 17.12 33.76 3.04
C LYS A 347 16.34 32.48 3.35
N LYS A 348 16.53 31.93 4.55
CA LYS A 348 15.87 30.71 5.03
C LYS A 348 14.88 31.00 6.14
N ILE A 349 13.89 30.14 6.27
CA ILE A 349 13.04 30.04 7.46
C ILE A 349 13.12 28.61 7.96
N GLY A 350 13.14 28.46 9.28
CA GLY A 350 13.11 27.14 9.86
C GLY A 350 12.12 26.99 10.99
N PHE A 351 11.79 25.74 11.22
CA PHE A 351 10.78 25.28 12.15
C PHE A 351 11.39 24.14 12.93
N SER A 352 11.36 24.18 14.25
CA SER A 352 11.90 23.08 15.05
C SER A 352 11.03 22.76 16.25
N SER A 353 10.90 21.47 16.52
CA SER A 353 10.28 20.91 17.72
C SER A 353 11.07 19.66 18.12
N ASN A 354 11.25 19.48 19.42
CA ASN A 354 12.07 18.39 19.98
C ASN A 354 13.47 18.38 19.33
N ASN A 355 13.89 17.25 18.77
CA ASN A 355 15.22 17.08 18.17
C ASN A 355 15.24 17.24 16.65
N MET A 356 14.12 17.64 16.04
CA MET A 356 13.97 17.76 14.59
C MET A 356 13.77 19.21 14.17
N ALA A 357 14.09 19.49 12.91
CA ALA A 357 13.84 20.75 12.26
C ALA A 357 13.41 20.54 10.80
N GLN A 358 12.71 21.52 10.25
CA GLN A 358 12.54 21.70 8.82
C GLN A 358 13.06 23.09 8.43
N VAL A 359 13.75 23.20 7.30
CA VAL A 359 14.32 24.46 6.80
C VAL A 359 13.96 24.65 5.34
N PHE A 360 13.44 25.81 4.99
CA PHE A 360 12.96 26.14 3.65
C PHE A 360 13.54 27.48 3.18
N ASP A 361 13.61 27.66 1.86
CA ASP A 361 13.83 28.97 1.28
C ASP A 361 12.60 29.86 1.48
N ILE A 362 12.82 31.11 1.91
CA ILE A 362 11.73 32.08 2.10
C ILE A 362 10.99 32.35 0.78
N ALA A 363 11.70 32.26 -0.35
CA ALA A 363 11.14 32.46 -1.69
C ALA A 363 10.21 31.32 -2.11
N GLU A 364 10.39 30.10 -1.59
CA GLU A 364 9.54 28.95 -1.92
C GLU A 364 8.15 29.03 -1.25
N ILE A 365 8.05 29.76 -0.13
CA ILE A 365 6.83 29.89 0.66
C ILE A 365 6.00 31.07 0.17
N ASN A 366 4.80 30.80 -0.31
CA ASN A 366 3.81 31.83 -0.64
C ASN A 366 3.15 32.35 0.64
N SER A 367 2.59 31.43 1.43
CA SER A 367 1.84 31.71 2.65
C SER A 367 1.87 30.52 3.61
N PHE A 368 1.39 30.74 4.82
CA PHE A 368 1.12 29.70 5.81
C PHE A 368 -0.36 29.35 5.81
N TYR A 369 -0.67 28.11 6.10
CA TYR A 369 -2.04 27.59 6.18
C TYR A 369 -2.26 26.91 7.54
N ILE A 370 -3.33 27.28 8.23
CA ILE A 370 -3.78 26.65 9.46
C ILE A 370 -5.02 25.81 9.14
N GLN A 371 -4.93 24.50 9.40
CA GLN A 371 -6.05 23.58 9.28
C GLN A 371 -6.46 23.09 10.67
N ASN A 372 -7.62 23.48 11.15
CA ASN A 372 -8.21 22.93 12.36
C ASN A 372 -9.05 21.70 12.02
N ILE A 373 -8.87 20.65 12.81
CA ILE A 373 -9.59 19.38 12.76
C ILE A 373 -10.41 19.30 14.04
N LEU A 374 -11.71 19.49 13.93
CA LEU A 374 -12.61 19.53 15.07
C LEU A 374 -12.74 18.13 15.67
N PRO A 375 -12.80 18.02 17.01
CA PRO A 375 -13.08 16.75 17.66
C PRO A 375 -14.40 16.14 17.16
N ALA A 376 -14.42 14.82 17.03
CA ALA A 376 -15.65 14.04 16.86
C ALA A 376 -15.46 12.67 17.53
N LYS A 377 -14.93 11.65 16.84
CA LYS A 377 -14.56 10.39 17.49
C LYS A 377 -13.16 10.40 18.10
N GLY A 378 -12.27 11.23 17.55
CA GLY A 378 -10.95 11.50 18.10
C GLY A 378 -10.85 12.86 18.78
N SER A 379 -9.67 13.16 19.32
CA SER A 379 -9.39 14.42 20.04
C SER A 379 -9.37 15.66 19.15
N GLY A 380 -9.49 15.50 17.83
CA GLY A 380 -9.19 16.56 16.88
C GLY A 380 -7.71 16.93 16.90
N GLY A 381 -7.39 18.02 16.21
CA GLY A 381 -6.01 18.49 16.05
C GLY A 381 -5.93 19.77 15.23
N ALA A 382 -4.72 20.25 15.02
CA ALA A 382 -4.45 21.34 14.09
C ALA A 382 -3.14 21.09 13.36
N ASN A 383 -3.09 21.47 12.09
CA ASN A 383 -1.86 21.53 11.31
C ASN A 383 -1.48 22.99 11.04
N LEU A 384 -0.19 23.30 11.21
CA LEU A 384 0.43 24.45 10.57
C LEU A 384 1.23 23.94 9.37
N GLU A 385 0.93 24.49 8.20
CA GLU A 385 1.46 24.06 6.91
C GLU A 385 1.99 25.26 6.13
N ILE A 386 2.85 25.02 5.15
CA ILE A 386 3.23 26.01 4.15
C ILE A 386 2.58 25.71 2.80
N ILE A 387 2.11 26.77 2.17
CA ILE A 387 1.71 26.78 0.76
C ILE A 387 2.94 27.20 -0.04
N THR A 388 3.46 26.27 -0.84
CA THR A 388 4.61 26.52 -1.72
C THR A 388 4.16 26.93 -3.12
N ASN A 389 5.00 27.66 -3.85
CA ASN A 389 4.67 28.11 -5.22
C ASN A 389 4.51 26.98 -6.24
N THR A 390 5.00 25.77 -5.96
CA THR A 390 5.19 24.72 -6.98
C THR A 390 4.41 23.42 -6.71
N LYS A 391 3.79 23.27 -5.54
CA LYS A 391 3.09 22.03 -5.17
C LYS A 391 1.57 22.20 -5.21
N THR A 392 0.91 21.12 -5.61
CA THR A 392 -0.55 20.97 -5.55
C THR A 392 -1.06 20.73 -4.13
N GLN A 393 -0.18 20.36 -3.20
CA GLN A 393 -0.50 20.09 -1.80
C GLN A 393 0.40 20.91 -0.86
N ASN A 394 -0.18 21.34 0.25
CA ASN A 394 0.52 22.02 1.32
C ASN A 394 1.57 21.11 1.96
N SER A 395 2.68 21.66 2.42
CA SER A 395 3.68 20.89 3.16
C SER A 395 3.50 21.10 4.67
N PRO A 396 3.17 20.06 5.44
CA PRO A 396 2.94 20.21 6.87
C PRO A 396 4.25 20.43 7.63
N ILE A 397 4.19 21.30 8.62
CA ILE A 397 5.35 21.70 9.44
C ILE A 397 5.14 21.22 10.86
N PHE A 398 4.05 21.66 11.48
CA PHE A 398 3.72 21.35 12.86
C PHE A 398 2.34 20.73 12.98
N TYR A 399 2.22 19.77 13.90
CA TYR A 399 0.95 19.24 14.39
C TYR A 399 0.77 19.64 15.86
N GLY A 400 -0.45 19.98 16.25
CA GLY A 400 -0.81 20.35 17.61
C GLY A 400 -2.27 20.08 17.93
N ALA A 401 -2.72 20.49 19.12
CA ALA A 401 -4.13 20.43 19.50
C ALA A 401 -5.01 21.33 18.62
N CYS A 402 -6.30 21.03 18.53
CA CYS A 402 -7.28 21.85 17.82
C CYS A 402 -7.18 23.33 18.25
N ASN A 403 -7.18 24.25 17.28
CA ASN A 403 -7.10 25.70 17.45
C ASN A 403 -5.81 26.22 18.13
N LEU A 404 -4.79 25.36 18.32
CA LEU A 404 -3.56 25.75 19.00
C LEU A 404 -2.81 26.86 18.26
N PHE A 405 -2.85 26.85 16.92
CA PHE A 405 -2.08 27.77 16.08
C PHE A 405 -2.77 29.12 15.85
N ASP A 406 -4.08 29.23 16.08
CA ASP A 406 -4.89 30.43 15.83
C ASP A 406 -4.32 31.66 16.56
N LYS A 407 -3.96 31.49 17.84
CA LYS A 407 -3.35 32.54 18.68
C LYS A 407 -1.97 33.00 18.21
N TYR A 408 -1.35 32.26 17.28
CA TYR A 408 -0.04 32.56 16.71
C TYR A 408 -0.13 33.16 15.30
N ALA A 409 -1.30 33.17 14.63
CA ALA A 409 -1.44 33.59 13.24
C ALA A 409 -0.78 34.96 12.96
N LEU A 410 -1.20 36.03 13.65
CA LEU A 410 -0.63 37.37 13.46
C LEU A 410 0.87 37.45 13.80
N LYS A 411 1.34 36.65 14.78
CA LYS A 411 2.75 36.60 15.16
C LYS A 411 3.59 35.91 14.09
N ILE A 412 3.05 34.85 13.47
CA ILE A 412 3.66 34.17 12.33
C ILE A 412 3.75 35.16 11.16
N GLU A 413 2.68 35.90 10.85
CA GLU A 413 2.74 36.91 9.78
C GLU A 413 3.80 37.98 10.04
N LYS A 414 3.87 38.49 11.27
CA LYS A 414 4.85 39.52 11.66
C LYS A 414 6.29 39.02 11.56
N VAL A 415 6.57 37.81 12.06
CA VAL A 415 7.94 37.25 12.07
C VAL A 415 8.38 36.83 10.69
N THR A 416 7.51 36.18 9.93
CA THR A 416 7.84 35.57 8.63
C THR A 416 7.64 36.50 7.44
N ARG A 417 6.87 37.59 7.62
CA ARG A 417 6.41 38.50 6.56
C ARG A 417 5.62 37.79 5.45
N LYS A 418 5.00 36.66 5.78
CA LYS A 418 4.11 35.88 4.89
C LYS A 418 2.72 35.86 5.48
N LYS A 419 1.70 35.86 4.62
CA LYS A 419 0.30 35.79 5.06
C LYS A 419 0.01 34.44 5.70
N VAL A 420 -0.92 34.41 6.66
CA VAL A 420 -1.50 33.20 7.22
C VAL A 420 -2.96 33.11 6.76
N VAL A 421 -3.36 31.96 6.22
CA VAL A 421 -4.72 31.67 5.80
C VAL A 421 -5.28 30.48 6.57
N PHE A 422 -6.61 30.41 6.70
CA PHE A 422 -7.31 29.35 7.41
C PHE A 422 -8.05 28.44 6.45
N GLY A 423 -7.97 27.15 6.74
CA GLY A 423 -8.76 26.13 6.07
C GLY A 423 -10.19 26.07 6.55
N LYS A 424 -11.05 25.46 5.74
CA LYS A 424 -12.38 25.06 6.21
C LYS A 424 -12.21 23.94 7.24
N GLU A 425 -12.77 24.14 8.41
CA GLU A 425 -12.77 23.14 9.48
C GLU A 425 -13.51 21.87 9.04
N TYR A 426 -13.02 20.71 9.49
CA TYR A 426 -13.69 19.42 9.33
C TYR A 426 -13.55 18.58 10.58
N HIS A 427 -14.46 17.63 10.79
CA HIS A 427 -14.47 16.76 11.96
C HIS A 427 -13.58 15.53 11.76
N ASP A 428 -12.90 15.12 12.83
CA ASP A 428 -12.13 13.88 12.92
C ASP A 428 -13.05 12.65 12.82
N CYS A 429 -13.15 12.07 11.61
CA CYS A 429 -14.14 11.05 11.23
C CYS A 429 -13.93 9.66 11.84
#